data_AF-A0A7S0VNG1-F1
#
_entry.id   AF-A0A7S0VNG1-F1
#
_cell.length_a   1.000
_cell.length_b   1.000
_cell.length_c   1.000
_cell.angle_alpha   90.00
_cell.angle_beta   90.00
_cell.angle_gamma   90.00
#
_symmetry.space_group_name_H-M   'P 1'
#
loop_
_entity.id
_entity.type
_entity.pdbx_description
1 polymer ?
#
loop_
_entity_poly.entity_id
_entity_poly.type
_entity_poly.pdbx_seq_one_letter_code
_entity_poly.pdbx_strand_id
1 'polypeptide(L)'
;AISKMSAAGVNGAPESGIVHTKYRQYQVVGRLKPSAEKGTRKANIFKMNIFAPNEVVAKSRFWYYMSMLNRVKKANGEILQINEVYEKRPATVATYGIWMRYDSRTGHHNMYREYRDTSVNAAVSKMYLDVAARHRSRFTNVQIVRTATVPIDKMRKSWNKEYLGKDVAFPLPHRVLRPSTKAFKKSFVAKRPRTDFTN
;
A
#
# COMPACT_ATOMS: atom_id res chain seq x y z
N ALA A 1 11.26 22.85 30.00
CA ALA A 1 11.29 23.14 28.55
C ALA A 1 11.12 21.83 27.78
N ILE A 2 9.90 21.52 27.37
CA ILE A 2 9.56 20.27 26.67
C ILE A 2 9.77 20.53 25.18
N SER A 3 10.85 20.00 24.60
CA SER A 3 11.11 20.14 23.17
C SER A 3 10.07 19.36 22.37
N LYS A 4 9.30 20.07 21.56
CA LYS A 4 8.43 19.52 20.52
C LYS A 4 9.26 18.63 19.58
N MET A 5 9.14 17.31 19.69
CA MET A 5 9.47 16.42 18.58
C MET A 5 8.36 16.55 17.54
N SER A 6 8.50 17.55 16.67
CA SER A 6 7.77 17.62 15.42
C SER A 6 8.24 16.45 14.55
N ALA A 7 7.36 15.49 14.30
CA ALA A 7 7.56 14.53 13.22
C ALA A 7 7.59 15.32 11.91
N ALA A 8 8.79 15.62 11.43
CA ALA A 8 9.01 16.25 10.15
C ALA A 8 8.29 15.40 9.09
N GLY A 9 7.22 15.97 8.51
CA GLY A 9 6.60 15.43 7.32
C GLY A 9 7.67 15.33 6.25
N VAL A 10 7.99 14.11 5.84
CA VAL A 10 8.99 13.83 4.81
C VAL A 10 8.39 14.21 3.45
N ASN A 11 8.35 15.50 3.15
CA ASN A 11 8.26 16.04 1.80
C ASN A 11 9.69 16.32 1.29
N GLY A 12 10.60 15.38 1.51
CA GLY A 12 11.93 15.36 0.90
C GLY A 12 11.90 14.55 -0.39
N ALA A 13 12.72 14.94 -1.37
CA ALA A 13 12.98 14.10 -2.54
C ALA A 13 13.36 12.68 -2.08
N PRO A 14 12.94 11.62 -2.79
CA PRO A 14 13.24 10.25 -2.40
C PRO A 14 14.74 10.05 -2.27
N GLU A 15 15.23 9.69 -1.07
CA GLU A 15 16.62 9.29 -0.89
C GLU A 15 16.94 8.14 -1.85
N SER A 16 18.01 8.33 -2.64
CA SER A 16 18.37 7.41 -3.71
C SER A 16 18.67 6.02 -3.15
N GLY A 17 17.84 5.04 -3.55
CA GLY A 17 18.03 3.62 -3.18
C GLY A 17 16.94 3.04 -2.26
N ILE A 18 16.03 3.85 -1.73
CA ILE A 18 14.90 3.35 -0.93
C ILE A 18 13.73 3.01 -1.87
N VAL A 19 13.15 1.81 -1.73
CA VAL A 19 11.91 1.44 -2.42
C VAL A 19 10.76 2.19 -1.77
N HIS A 20 10.45 3.38 -2.27
CA HIS A 20 9.32 4.16 -1.78
C HIS A 20 7.99 3.49 -2.13
N THR A 21 7.11 3.39 -1.14
CA THR A 21 5.75 2.89 -1.36
C THR A 21 4.95 3.92 -2.15
N LYS A 22 4.49 3.55 -3.35
CA LYS A 22 3.70 4.43 -4.22
C LYS A 22 2.35 4.85 -3.60
N TYR A 23 1.81 4.01 -2.71
CA TYR A 23 0.51 4.22 -2.09
C TYR A 23 0.66 4.45 -0.58
N ARG A 24 -0.11 5.41 -0.06
CA ARG A 24 -0.18 5.80 1.34
C ARG A 24 -1.58 5.58 1.88
N GLN A 25 -1.69 5.27 3.17
CA GLN A 25 -2.97 5.10 3.85
C GLN A 25 -3.48 6.46 4.34
N TYR A 26 -4.71 6.80 3.97
CA TYR A 26 -5.42 7.98 4.43
C TYR A 26 -6.68 7.57 5.18
N GLN A 27 -6.84 8.08 6.39
CA GLN A 27 -8.10 8.04 7.11
C GLN A 27 -8.90 9.27 6.72
N VAL A 28 -9.95 9.08 5.94
CA VAL A 28 -10.86 10.15 5.50
C VAL A 28 -12.15 10.07 6.30
N VAL A 29 -12.53 11.17 6.93
CA VAL A 29 -13.77 11.32 7.70
C VAL A 29 -14.65 12.37 7.03
N GLY A 30 -15.90 12.03 6.75
CA GLY A 30 -16.86 12.95 6.13
C GLY A 30 -18.29 12.64 6.49
N ARG A 31 -19.19 13.57 6.17
CA ARG A 31 -20.63 13.45 6.45
C ARG A 31 -21.46 14.15 5.38
N LEU A 32 -22.77 13.95 5.43
CA LEU A 32 -23.72 14.78 4.71
C LEU A 32 -23.78 16.18 5.35
N LYS A 33 -23.85 17.25 4.56
CA LYS A 33 -23.99 18.61 5.07
C LYS A 33 -25.27 18.73 5.92
N PRO A 34 -25.18 19.26 7.15
CA PRO A 34 -26.37 19.49 7.96
C PRO A 34 -27.29 20.52 7.29
N SER A 35 -28.59 20.21 7.19
CA SER A 35 -29.61 21.13 6.70
C SER A 35 -30.84 21.04 7.59
N ALA A 36 -31.36 22.20 8.01
CA ALA A 36 -32.55 22.29 8.84
C ALA A 36 -33.82 21.84 8.08
N GLU A 37 -33.95 22.27 6.83
CA GLU A 37 -35.10 21.97 5.96
C GLU A 37 -35.25 20.48 5.65
N LYS A 38 -34.12 19.78 5.47
CA LYS A 38 -34.11 18.35 5.15
C LYS A 38 -34.06 17.43 6.36
N GLY A 39 -34.16 17.98 7.58
CA GLY A 39 -34.09 17.21 8.82
C GLY A 39 -32.73 16.55 9.09
N THR A 40 -31.65 16.94 8.40
CA THR A 40 -30.33 16.30 8.47
C THR A 40 -29.40 16.92 9.52
N ARG A 41 -29.98 17.53 10.58
CA ARG A 41 -29.21 18.24 11.62
C ARG A 41 -28.22 17.32 12.36
N LYS A 42 -28.56 16.04 12.53
CA LYS A 42 -27.69 14.99 13.07
C LYS A 42 -27.27 14.02 11.96
N ALA A 43 -26.41 14.48 11.04
CA ALA A 43 -25.88 13.64 9.98
C ALA A 43 -24.85 12.62 10.52
N ASN A 44 -24.96 11.36 10.09
CA ASN A 44 -24.01 10.30 10.43
C ASN A 44 -22.61 10.65 9.89
N ILE A 45 -21.60 10.40 10.72
CA ILE A 45 -20.19 10.60 10.38
C ILE A 45 -19.63 9.27 9.86
N PHE A 46 -19.04 9.31 8.68
CA PHE A 46 -18.43 8.16 8.03
C PHE A 46 -16.91 8.27 8.06
N LYS A 47 -16.24 7.18 8.42
CA LYS A 47 -14.78 7.07 8.42
C LYS A 47 -14.36 5.94 7.50
N MET A 48 -13.42 6.20 6.60
CA MET A 48 -12.86 5.20 5.70
C MET A 48 -11.33 5.25 5.70
N ASN A 49 -10.71 4.07 5.69
CA ASN A 49 -9.27 3.94 5.44
C ASN A 49 -9.07 3.67 3.94
N ILE A 50 -8.38 4.57 3.26
CA ILE A 50 -8.22 4.57 1.80
C ILE A 50 -6.75 4.59 1.46
N PHE A 51 -6.33 3.67 0.59
CA PHE A 51 -4.98 3.69 0.03
C PHE A 51 -4.95 4.48 -1.27
N ALA A 52 -4.11 5.51 -1.32
CA ALA A 52 -4.02 6.42 -2.47
C ALA A 52 -2.59 6.98 -2.62
N PRO A 53 -2.17 7.43 -3.81
CA PRO A 53 -0.85 8.03 -4.00
C PRO A 53 -0.72 9.41 -3.31
N ASN A 54 -1.82 10.12 -3.12
CA ASN A 54 -1.88 11.43 -2.49
C ASN A 54 -3.28 11.69 -1.88
N GLU A 55 -3.38 12.79 -1.13
CA GLU A 55 -4.61 13.21 -0.44
C GLU A 55 -5.77 13.51 -1.41
N VAL A 56 -5.49 14.11 -2.57
CA VAL A 56 -6.53 14.47 -3.56
C VAL A 56 -7.20 13.22 -4.13
N VAL A 57 -6.42 12.19 -4.45
CA VAL A 57 -6.95 10.90 -4.91
C VAL A 57 -7.69 10.19 -3.77
N ALA A 58 -7.23 10.33 -2.52
CA ALA A 58 -7.96 9.81 -1.36
C ALA A 58 -9.35 10.45 -1.21
N LYS A 59 -9.46 11.78 -1.34
CA LYS A 59 -10.75 12.52 -1.36
C LYS A 59 -11.66 12.01 -2.47
N SER A 60 -11.12 11.82 -3.68
CA SER A 60 -11.88 11.34 -4.84
C SER A 60 -12.44 9.93 -4.59
N ARG A 61 -11.59 9.01 -4.10
CA ARG A 61 -12.00 7.64 -3.76
C ARG A 61 -13.02 7.61 -2.62
N PHE A 62 -12.89 8.48 -1.62
CA PHE A 62 -13.87 8.61 -0.55
C PHE A 62 -15.26 8.93 -1.11
N TRP A 63 -15.35 9.94 -1.99
CA TRP A 63 -16.63 10.31 -2.60
C TRP A 63 -17.20 9.23 -3.52
N TYR A 64 -16.34 8.49 -4.24
CA TYR A 64 -16.76 7.33 -5.02
C TYR A 64 -17.43 6.26 -4.14
N TYR A 65 -16.87 5.94 -2.98
CA TYR A 65 -17.48 4.97 -2.08
C TYR A 65 -18.71 5.52 -1.36
N MET A 66 -18.70 6.79 -0.96
CA MET A 66 -19.85 7.43 -0.30
C MET A 66 -21.09 7.51 -1.21
N SER A 67 -20.90 7.72 -2.51
CA SER A 67 -22.01 7.73 -3.46
C SER A 67 -22.58 6.33 -3.68
N MET A 68 -21.72 5.31 -3.69
CA MET A 68 -22.13 3.91 -3.86
C MET A 68 -22.81 3.33 -2.63
N LEU A 69 -22.27 3.58 -1.43
CA LEU A 69 -22.73 2.94 -0.18
C LEU A 69 -23.84 3.73 0.51
N ASN A 70 -23.72 5.06 0.56
CA ASN A 70 -24.57 5.92 1.39
C ASN A 70 -25.35 6.95 0.58
N ARG A 71 -25.28 6.90 -0.76
CA ARG A 71 -25.93 7.85 -1.68
C ARG A 71 -25.58 9.33 -1.42
N VAL A 72 -24.43 9.61 -0.81
CA VAL A 72 -23.94 10.98 -0.57
C VAL A 72 -22.97 11.39 -1.67
N LYS A 73 -23.20 12.56 -2.28
CA LYS A 73 -22.35 13.15 -3.31
C LYS A 73 -21.49 14.28 -2.73
N LYS A 74 -20.36 14.58 -3.37
CA LYS A 74 -19.46 15.69 -3.00
C LYS A 74 -20.16 17.05 -2.86
N ALA A 75 -21.18 17.34 -3.67
CA ALA A 75 -21.92 18.61 -3.59
C ALA A 75 -22.67 18.78 -2.26
N ASN A 76 -23.30 17.70 -1.80
CA ASN A 76 -24.17 17.71 -0.63
C ASN A 76 -23.47 17.23 0.64
N GLY A 77 -22.24 16.71 0.53
CA GLY A 77 -21.43 16.28 1.65
C GLY A 77 -20.26 17.21 1.92
N GLU A 78 -19.65 17.02 3.09
CA GLU A 78 -18.42 17.69 3.48
C GLU A 78 -17.43 16.67 4.07
N ILE A 79 -16.14 16.89 3.86
CA ILE A 79 -15.07 16.14 4.51
C ILE A 79 -14.68 16.92 5.76
N LEU A 80 -14.70 16.24 6.91
CA LEU A 80 -14.36 16.82 8.21
C LEU A 80 -12.86 16.77 8.46
N GLN A 81 -12.22 15.64 8.14
CA GLN A 81 -10.81 15.42 8.45
C GLN A 81 -10.18 14.42 7.49
N ILE A 82 -8.90 14.64 7.17
CA ILE A 82 -8.06 13.68 6.47
C ILE A 82 -6.74 13.58 7.19
N ASN A 83 -6.40 12.38 7.62
CA ASN A 83 -5.13 12.09 8.26
C ASN A 83 -4.39 11.03 7.46
N GLU A 84 -3.09 11.24 7.22
CA GLU A 84 -2.22 10.17 6.75
C GLU A 84 -1.91 9.22 7.92
N VAL A 85 -2.00 7.92 7.68
CA VAL A 85 -1.77 6.86 8.66
C VAL A 85 -0.45 6.18 8.34
N TYR A 86 0.42 6.10 9.35
CA TYR A 86 1.72 5.46 9.27
C TYR A 86 1.74 4.15 10.04
N GLU A 87 2.64 3.25 9.64
CA GLU A 87 2.87 1.99 10.32
C GLU A 87 3.43 2.22 11.73
N LYS A 88 2.91 1.51 12.74
CA LYS A 88 3.33 1.72 14.13
C LYS A 88 4.77 1.24 14.36
N ARG A 89 5.18 0.15 13.69
CA ARG A 89 6.50 -0.47 13.83
C ARG A 89 7.09 -0.81 12.46
N PRO A 90 7.67 0.18 11.75
CA PRO A 90 8.19 -0.03 10.39
C PRO A 90 9.46 -0.90 10.35
N ALA A 91 10.11 -1.14 11.48
CA ALA A 91 11.30 -2.01 11.56
C ALA A 91 10.97 -3.50 11.64
N THR A 92 9.71 -3.87 11.87
CA THR A 92 9.31 -5.27 12.05
C THR A 92 8.61 -5.81 10.80
N VAL A 93 9.00 -7.00 10.37
CA VAL A 93 8.32 -7.69 9.27
C VAL A 93 7.06 -8.37 9.78
N ALA A 94 5.95 -8.15 9.09
CA ALA A 94 4.67 -8.78 9.37
C ALA A 94 4.03 -9.32 8.10
N THR A 95 3.09 -10.25 8.25
CA THR A 95 2.26 -10.73 7.14
C THR A 95 0.95 -9.97 7.13
N TYR A 96 0.61 -9.37 6.00
CA TYR A 96 -0.62 -8.61 5.81
C TYR A 96 -1.57 -9.34 4.87
N GLY A 97 -2.76 -9.65 5.37
CA GLY A 97 -3.88 -10.13 4.58
C GLY A 97 -4.65 -8.97 3.97
N ILE A 98 -4.93 -9.06 2.68
CA ILE A 98 -5.66 -8.04 1.91
C ILE A 98 -6.86 -8.73 1.26
N TRP A 99 -8.05 -8.25 1.63
CA TRP A 99 -9.31 -8.61 0.99
C TRP A 99 -9.65 -7.51 0.00
N MET A 100 -9.79 -7.89 -1.26
CA MET A 100 -10.06 -6.97 -2.35
C MET A 100 -11.17 -7.50 -3.24
N ARG A 101 -11.93 -6.59 -3.82
CA ARG A 101 -12.75 -6.84 -5.00
C ARG A 101 -12.00 -6.28 -6.19
N TYR A 102 -11.97 -7.00 -7.30
CA TYR A 102 -11.48 -6.46 -8.56
C TYR A 102 -12.44 -6.75 -9.70
N ASP A 103 -12.43 -5.87 -10.69
CA ASP A 103 -13.21 -6.01 -11.90
C ASP A 103 -12.30 -6.61 -12.99
N SER A 104 -12.68 -7.77 -13.49
CA SER A 104 -12.10 -8.39 -14.68
C SER A 104 -12.79 -7.83 -15.94
N ARG A 105 -12.40 -8.34 -17.11
CA ARG A 105 -13.09 -8.00 -18.37
C ARG A 105 -14.50 -8.58 -18.44
N THR A 106 -14.78 -9.63 -17.65
CA THR A 106 -16.02 -10.40 -17.72
C THR A 106 -16.94 -10.12 -16.53
N GLY A 107 -16.40 -9.79 -15.35
CA GLY A 107 -17.22 -9.57 -14.17
C GLY A 107 -16.45 -9.17 -12.92
N HIS A 108 -17.14 -9.23 -11.79
CA HIS A 108 -16.63 -8.84 -10.49
C HIS A 108 -16.14 -10.05 -9.70
N HIS A 109 -14.94 -9.97 -9.14
CA HIS A 109 -14.35 -11.07 -8.39
C HIS A 109 -13.80 -10.57 -7.06
N ASN A 110 -14.09 -11.32 -6.00
CA ASN A 110 -13.49 -11.12 -4.69
C ASN A 110 -12.22 -11.97 -4.58
N MET A 111 -11.17 -11.40 -4.00
CA MET A 111 -9.88 -12.04 -3.87
C MET A 111 -9.28 -11.76 -2.48
N TYR A 112 -8.64 -12.78 -1.93
CA TYR A 112 -7.81 -12.67 -0.74
C TYR A 112 -6.36 -12.99 -1.07
N ARG A 113 -5.44 -12.12 -0.66
CA ARG A 113 -3.99 -12.33 -0.82
C ARG A 113 -3.25 -11.94 0.45
N GLU A 114 -2.08 -12.54 0.64
CA GLU A 114 -1.20 -12.30 1.78
C GLU A 114 0.15 -11.83 1.27
N TYR A 115 0.66 -10.73 1.84
CA TYR A 115 1.96 -10.17 1.52
C TYR A 115 2.78 -9.99 2.78
N ARG A 116 4.03 -10.46 2.76
CA ARG A 116 5.01 -10.25 3.83
C ARG A 116 5.79 -8.96 3.56
N ASP A 117 5.69 -8.01 4.47
CA ASP A 117 6.32 -6.70 4.34
C ASP A 117 6.52 -6.01 5.69
N THR A 118 7.18 -4.85 5.69
CA THR A 118 7.38 -4.03 6.90
C THR A 118 6.21 -3.10 7.20
N SER A 119 5.36 -2.79 6.22
CA SER A 119 4.19 -1.91 6.39
C SER A 119 2.99 -2.33 5.54
N VAL A 120 1.79 -1.93 5.97
CA VAL A 120 0.57 -2.12 5.17
C VAL A 120 0.66 -1.39 3.82
N ASN A 121 1.27 -0.20 3.79
CA ASN A 121 1.46 0.60 2.56
C ASN A 121 2.30 -0.14 1.51
N ALA A 122 3.38 -0.80 1.95
CA ALA A 122 4.25 -1.59 1.09
C ALA A 122 3.54 -2.87 0.61
N ALA A 123 2.82 -3.56 1.49
CA ALA A 123 2.00 -4.71 1.14
C ALA A 123 0.93 -4.36 0.08
N VAL A 124 0.24 -3.23 0.23
CA VAL A 124 -0.74 -2.74 -0.75
C VAL A 124 -0.06 -2.36 -2.08
N SER A 125 1.13 -1.77 -2.04
CA SER A 125 1.89 -1.46 -3.26
C SER A 125 2.28 -2.73 -4.02
N LYS A 126 2.77 -3.77 -3.33
CA LYS A 126 3.02 -5.10 -3.90
C LYS A 126 1.75 -5.73 -4.47
N MET A 127 0.63 -5.57 -3.76
CA MET A 127 -0.68 -6.07 -4.21
C MET A 127 -1.10 -5.46 -5.54
N TYR A 128 -0.99 -4.14 -5.69
CA TYR A 128 -1.32 -3.48 -6.95
C TYR A 128 -0.43 -3.95 -8.10
N LEU A 129 0.87 -4.16 -7.87
CA LEU A 129 1.79 -4.71 -8.88
C LEU A 129 1.43 -6.14 -9.27
N ASP A 130 1.13 -6.97 -8.28
CA ASP A 130 0.74 -8.37 -8.46
C ASP A 130 -0.56 -8.50 -9.27
N VAL A 131 -1.60 -7.78 -8.86
CA VAL A 131 -2.90 -7.78 -9.54
C VAL A 131 -2.80 -7.20 -10.95
N ALA A 132 -1.95 -6.19 -11.16
CA ALA A 132 -1.66 -5.68 -12.49
C ALA A 132 -0.93 -6.70 -13.37
N ALA A 133 0.07 -7.42 -12.84
CA ALA A 133 0.85 -8.38 -13.61
C ALA A 133 0.04 -9.66 -13.93
N ARG A 134 -0.62 -10.24 -12.92
CA ARG A 134 -1.30 -11.54 -13.04
C ARG A 134 -2.71 -11.42 -13.63
N HIS A 135 -3.44 -10.38 -13.27
CA HIS A 135 -4.85 -10.22 -13.66
C HIS A 135 -5.09 -9.04 -14.60
N ARG A 136 -4.03 -8.30 -14.99
CA ARG A 136 -4.10 -7.12 -15.86
C ARG A 136 -5.09 -6.07 -15.36
N SER A 137 -5.34 -6.03 -14.05
CA SER A 137 -6.29 -5.09 -13.46
C SER A 137 -5.57 -3.81 -13.04
N ARG A 138 -6.19 -2.68 -13.38
CA ARG A 138 -5.67 -1.34 -13.10
C ARG A 138 -6.06 -0.90 -11.70
N PHE A 139 -5.36 0.11 -11.16
CA PHE A 139 -5.67 0.72 -9.86
C PHE A 139 -7.16 1.08 -9.69
N THR A 140 -7.79 1.60 -10.76
CA THR A 140 -9.20 2.00 -10.76
C THR A 140 -10.16 0.85 -10.51
N ASN A 141 -9.82 -0.35 -11.01
CA ASN A 141 -10.67 -1.53 -11.04
C ASN A 141 -10.50 -2.41 -9.79
N VAL A 142 -9.64 -1.99 -8.85
CA VAL A 142 -9.39 -2.72 -7.61
C VAL A 142 -9.93 -1.89 -6.45
N GLN A 143 -10.71 -2.54 -5.60
CA GLN A 143 -11.27 -1.99 -4.38
C GLN A 143 -10.77 -2.82 -3.20
N ILE A 144 -10.04 -2.19 -2.29
CA ILE A 144 -9.58 -2.85 -1.06
C ILE A 144 -10.73 -2.78 -0.05
N VAL A 145 -11.22 -3.94 0.36
CA VAL A 145 -12.32 -4.06 1.33
C VAL A 145 -11.77 -4.00 2.75
N ARG A 146 -10.68 -4.72 3.01
CA ARG A 146 -10.05 -4.79 4.32
C ARG A 146 -8.57 -5.12 4.20
N THR A 147 -7.79 -4.59 5.12
CA THR A 147 -6.42 -5.01 5.41
C THR A 147 -6.34 -5.45 6.87
N ALA A 148 -5.54 -6.47 7.16
CA ALA A 148 -5.26 -6.90 8.53
C ALA A 148 -3.91 -7.60 8.62
N THR A 149 -3.23 -7.46 9.74
CA THR A 149 -2.08 -8.31 10.06
C THR A 149 -2.55 -9.73 10.36
N VAL A 150 -1.97 -10.71 9.69
CA VAL A 150 -2.31 -12.12 9.83
C VAL A 150 -1.29 -12.77 10.76
N PRO A 151 -1.73 -13.37 11.89
CA PRO A 151 -0.83 -14.11 12.77
C PRO A 151 -0.34 -15.38 12.08
N ILE A 152 0.84 -15.88 12.48
CA ILE A 152 1.54 -16.99 11.84
C ILE A 152 0.63 -18.22 11.67
N ASP A 153 -0.12 -18.58 12.70
CA ASP A 153 -0.98 -19.77 12.70
C ASP A 153 -2.14 -19.69 11.69
N LYS A 154 -2.56 -18.46 11.34
CA LYS A 154 -3.67 -18.20 10.41
C LYS A 154 -3.22 -17.90 8.99
N MET A 155 -1.90 -17.96 8.71
CA MET A 155 -1.38 -17.78 7.36
C MET A 155 -1.84 -18.92 6.47
N ARG A 156 -2.45 -18.60 5.33
CA ARG A 156 -3.01 -19.58 4.39
C ARG A 156 -2.06 -19.88 3.23
N LYS A 157 -1.12 -18.96 2.92
CA LYS A 157 -0.23 -19.12 1.76
C LYS A 157 1.07 -19.83 2.14
N SER A 158 1.34 -20.97 1.48
CA SER A 158 2.52 -21.81 1.72
C SER A 158 3.83 -21.07 1.54
N TRP A 159 3.96 -20.28 0.47
CA TRP A 159 5.18 -19.49 0.20
C TRP A 159 5.50 -18.50 1.32
N ASN A 160 4.51 -17.96 2.04
CA ASN A 160 4.81 -17.08 3.17
C ASN A 160 5.27 -17.87 4.42
N LYS A 161 4.91 -19.16 4.53
CA LYS A 161 5.32 -20.05 5.63
C LYS A 161 6.77 -20.51 5.49
N GLU A 162 7.26 -20.67 4.26
CA GLU A 162 8.65 -21.06 3.96
C GLU A 162 9.68 -20.10 4.59
N TYR A 163 9.32 -18.81 4.73
CA TYR A 163 10.19 -17.78 5.32
C TYR A 163 10.14 -17.68 6.86
N LEU A 164 9.45 -18.59 7.56
CA LEU A 164 9.26 -18.51 9.02
C LEU A 164 10.25 -19.35 9.84
N GLY A 165 11.11 -20.15 9.19
CA GLY A 165 12.14 -20.91 9.90
C GLY A 165 13.15 -19.98 10.59
N LYS A 166 13.61 -20.37 11.79
CA LYS A 166 14.55 -19.57 12.60
C LYS A 166 15.89 -19.36 11.91
N ASP A 167 16.38 -20.39 11.22
CA ASP A 167 17.69 -20.41 10.58
C ASP A 167 17.56 -20.47 9.05
N VAL A 168 16.58 -19.75 8.49
CA VAL A 168 16.39 -19.66 7.04
C VAL A 168 17.57 -18.91 6.42
N ALA A 169 18.34 -19.64 5.62
CA ALA A 169 19.41 -19.11 4.79
C ALA A 169 19.15 -19.47 3.32
N PHE A 170 19.54 -18.59 2.42
CA PHE A 170 19.44 -18.81 0.97
C PHE A 170 20.83 -18.78 0.35
N PRO A 171 21.24 -19.81 -0.41
CA PRO A 171 22.45 -19.71 -1.20
C PRO A 171 22.27 -18.61 -2.25
N LEU A 172 23.36 -17.91 -2.61
CA LEU A 172 23.36 -16.97 -3.73
C LEU A 172 24.06 -17.64 -4.93
N PRO A 173 23.34 -18.44 -5.75
CA PRO A 173 23.97 -19.22 -6.81
C PRO A 173 24.48 -18.37 -7.99
N HIS A 174 23.94 -17.16 -8.16
CA HIS A 174 24.27 -16.30 -9.29
C HIS A 174 24.26 -14.83 -8.87
N ARG A 175 25.38 -14.14 -9.07
CA ARG A 175 25.52 -12.72 -8.77
C ARG A 175 25.59 -11.88 -10.04
N VAL A 176 24.57 -11.08 -10.28
CA VAL A 176 24.61 -10.03 -11.32
C VAL A 176 25.29 -8.79 -10.73
N LEU A 177 26.53 -8.53 -11.14
CA LEU A 177 27.26 -7.33 -10.75
C LEU A 177 26.56 -6.08 -11.32
N ARG A 178 26.01 -5.26 -10.44
CA ARG A 178 25.48 -3.94 -10.79
C ARG A 178 26.53 -2.89 -10.47
N PRO A 179 27.02 -2.10 -11.45
CA PRO A 179 27.94 -0.99 -11.19
C PRO A 179 27.33 -0.03 -10.18
N SER A 180 28.14 0.45 -9.23
CA SER A 180 27.69 1.36 -8.16
C SER A 180 27.17 2.69 -8.70
N THR A 181 27.77 3.18 -9.79
CA THR A 181 27.33 4.40 -10.49
C THR A 181 27.37 4.19 -12.00
N LYS A 182 26.66 5.07 -12.74
CA LYS A 182 26.65 5.03 -14.21
C LYS A 182 28.04 5.22 -14.82
N ALA A 183 28.94 5.95 -14.15
CA ALA A 183 30.33 6.12 -14.59
C ALA A 183 31.11 4.80 -14.68
N PHE A 184 30.78 3.84 -13.80
CA PHE A 184 31.40 2.51 -13.80
C PHE A 184 30.71 1.52 -14.75
N LYS A 185 29.58 1.90 -15.36
CA LYS A 185 28.89 1.07 -16.36
C LYS A 185 29.54 1.26 -17.73
N LYS A 186 30.59 0.48 -18.00
CA LYS A 186 31.33 0.50 -19.27
C LYS A 186 30.75 -0.53 -20.24
N SER A 187 30.68 -0.19 -21.53
CA SER A 187 30.28 -1.13 -22.59
C SER A 187 31.33 -2.19 -22.85
N PHE A 188 32.61 -1.81 -22.74
CA PHE A 188 33.76 -2.69 -22.91
C PHE A 188 34.52 -2.82 -21.59
N VAL A 189 34.81 -4.06 -21.20
CA VAL A 189 35.54 -4.39 -19.97
C VAL A 189 36.66 -5.38 -20.29
N ALA A 190 37.80 -5.20 -19.64
CA ALA A 190 38.99 -6.01 -19.91
C ALA A 190 38.90 -7.46 -19.41
N LYS A 191 38.00 -7.73 -18.45
CA LYS A 191 37.78 -9.06 -17.87
C LYS A 191 36.30 -9.40 -17.88
N ARG A 192 35.98 -10.67 -18.15
CA ARG A 192 34.61 -11.18 -18.07
C ARG A 192 34.11 -11.09 -16.62
N PRO A 193 32.85 -10.67 -16.40
CA PRO A 193 32.27 -10.66 -15.06
C PRO A 193 32.16 -12.10 -14.54
N ARG A 194 32.48 -12.30 -13.27
CA ARG A 194 32.23 -13.57 -12.56
C ARG A 194 30.89 -13.50 -11.85
N THR A 195 30.15 -14.60 -11.90
CA THR A 195 28.80 -14.71 -11.32
C THR A 195 28.73 -15.71 -10.17
N ASP A 196 29.80 -16.48 -9.97
CA ASP A 196 30.05 -17.47 -8.92
C ASP A 196 30.92 -16.93 -7.77
N PHE A 197 30.95 -17.67 -6.65
CA PHE A 197 31.61 -17.30 -5.38
C PHE A 197 32.95 -17.99 -5.12
N THR A 198 33.44 -18.78 -6.08
CA THR A 198 34.76 -19.43 -6.01
C THR A 198 35.87 -18.38 -5.87
N ASN A 199 36.63 -18.48 -4.78
CA ASN A 199 37.82 -17.67 -4.53
C ASN A 199 38.88 -17.89 -5.63
#